data_AF-A0A7R8X1R4-F1
#
_entry.id   AF-A0A7R8X1R4-F1
#
_cell.length_a   1.000
_cell.length_b   1.000
_cell.length_c   1.000
_cell.angle_alpha   90.00
_cell.angle_beta   90.00
_cell.angle_gamma   90.00
#
_symmetry.space_group_name_H-M   'P 1'
#
loop_
_entity.id
_entity.type
_entity.pdbx_description
1 polymer ?
#
loop_
_entity_poly.entity_id
_entity_poly.type
_entity_poly.pdbx_seq_one_letter_code
_entity_poly.pdbx_strand_id
1 'polypeptide(L)'
;LTRAASLRQQIVTSGVSKYNVGTGSWQRPASVSSVILVPGQVEDDASIRYGAPGINRNLDLLKAVRASNPDAYVVYKPHPDVLAGLRKKGQQEELVESYCDEVVLHVPINRLLEQVDAVHVMTSLTGFEALLRGLRVVCYGQPFYAGWGLTDDIIAAPRRQRRLSLDQLVAGALILYPTYISQMTSRYTTPEQALEELKLARKTAAPTVSGWVTLRRKVLALLASARRH
;
A
#
# COMPACT_ATOMS: atom_id res chain seq x y z
N LEU A 1 10.78 4.04 -21.94
CA LEU A 1 9.88 3.21 -21.08
C LEU A 1 10.53 1.89 -20.65
N THR A 2 11.47 1.33 -21.41
CA THR A 2 12.23 0.11 -21.04
C THR A 2 12.84 0.14 -19.65
N ARG A 3 13.45 1.27 -19.23
CA ARG A 3 14.00 1.46 -17.87
C ARG A 3 12.93 1.26 -16.78
N ALA A 4 11.74 1.85 -16.97
CA ALA A 4 10.62 1.74 -16.03
C ALA A 4 10.06 0.32 -15.97
N ALA A 5 9.92 -0.36 -17.13
CA ALA A 5 9.51 -1.75 -17.18
C ALA A 5 10.49 -2.68 -16.44
N SER A 6 11.79 -2.48 -16.65
CA SER A 6 12.84 -3.24 -15.95
C SER A 6 12.81 -3.00 -14.44
N LEU A 7 12.75 -1.73 -14.00
CA LEU A 7 12.65 -1.37 -12.59
C LEU A 7 11.39 -1.99 -11.95
N ARG A 8 10.23 -1.91 -12.61
CA ARG A 8 8.98 -2.52 -12.15
C ARG A 8 9.16 -4.02 -11.94
N GLN A 9 9.71 -4.74 -12.92
CA GLN A 9 9.96 -6.17 -12.79
C GLN A 9 10.87 -6.46 -11.59
N GLN A 10 12.00 -5.76 -11.47
CA GLN A 10 12.92 -5.96 -10.35
C GLN A 10 12.26 -5.71 -8.98
N ILE A 11 11.40 -4.71 -8.85
CA ILE A 11 10.63 -4.46 -7.62
C ILE A 11 9.70 -5.64 -7.32
N VAL A 12 8.96 -6.11 -8.31
CA VAL A 12 8.01 -7.23 -8.15
C VAL A 12 8.74 -8.52 -7.78
N THR A 13 9.77 -8.91 -8.53
CA THR A 13 10.50 -10.17 -8.28
C THR A 13 11.25 -10.17 -6.93
N SER A 14 11.66 -8.99 -6.45
CA SER A 14 12.36 -8.86 -5.17
C SER A 14 11.45 -8.90 -3.94
N GLY A 15 10.12 -8.91 -4.14
CA GLY A 15 9.15 -8.87 -3.05
C GLY A 15 9.29 -7.62 -2.17
N VAL A 16 9.78 -6.50 -2.73
CA VAL A 16 9.86 -5.24 -2.00
C VAL A 16 8.46 -4.61 -1.92
N SER A 17 8.13 -4.11 -0.73
CA SER A 17 6.88 -3.43 -0.39
C SER A 17 7.18 -2.35 0.65
N LYS A 18 6.31 -1.32 0.77
CA LYS A 18 6.46 -0.29 1.81
C LYS A 18 6.40 -0.89 3.22
N TYR A 19 5.59 -1.93 3.41
CA TYR A 19 5.44 -2.61 4.70
C TYR A 19 5.59 -4.12 4.52
N ASN A 20 6.69 -4.68 5.02
CA ASN A 20 6.93 -6.13 5.05
C ASN A 20 6.88 -6.62 6.48
N VAL A 21 5.77 -6.31 7.16
CA VAL A 21 5.56 -6.67 8.56
C VAL A 21 4.78 -7.99 8.59
N GLY A 22 5.30 -8.96 9.32
CA GLY A 22 4.75 -10.31 9.41
C GLY A 22 5.73 -11.37 8.90
N THR A 23 5.50 -12.62 9.29
CA THR A 23 6.26 -13.79 8.85
C THR A 23 5.33 -14.93 8.41
N GLY A 24 4.01 -14.73 8.49
CA GLY A 24 3.03 -15.76 8.14
C GLY A 24 2.87 -15.94 6.64
N SER A 25 2.33 -17.09 6.27
CA SER A 25 1.72 -17.35 4.97
C SER A 25 0.20 -17.17 5.07
N TRP A 26 -0.41 -16.86 3.94
CA TRP A 26 -1.86 -16.95 3.76
C TRP A 26 -2.11 -17.89 2.59
N GLN A 27 -3.21 -18.64 2.63
CA GLN A 27 -3.65 -19.46 1.51
C GLN A 27 -5.03 -19.00 1.09
N ARG A 28 -5.17 -18.72 -0.20
CA ARG A 28 -6.47 -18.44 -0.80
C ARG A 28 -7.44 -19.62 -0.58
N PRO A 29 -8.70 -19.36 -0.17
CA PRO A 29 -9.72 -20.40 -0.12
C PRO A 29 -9.94 -21.04 -1.49
N ALA A 30 -9.95 -22.37 -1.57
CA ALA A 30 -10.00 -23.08 -2.86
C ALA A 30 -11.34 -22.92 -3.61
N SER A 31 -12.43 -22.67 -2.89
CA SER A 31 -13.79 -22.63 -3.42
C SER A 31 -14.24 -21.24 -3.90
N VAL A 32 -13.41 -20.21 -3.79
CA VAL A 32 -13.82 -18.82 -4.10
C VAL A 32 -13.29 -18.35 -5.45
N SER A 33 -14.22 -17.89 -6.30
CA SER A 33 -13.93 -17.40 -7.65
C SER A 33 -13.32 -16.00 -7.67
N SER A 34 -13.56 -15.19 -6.64
CA SER A 34 -13.03 -13.84 -6.51
C SER A 34 -12.57 -13.53 -5.08
N VAL A 35 -11.34 -13.07 -4.94
CA VAL A 35 -10.75 -12.60 -3.67
C VAL A 35 -10.39 -11.13 -3.80
N ILE A 36 -10.89 -10.32 -2.87
CA ILE A 36 -10.65 -8.89 -2.80
C ILE A 36 -9.87 -8.56 -1.54
N LEU A 37 -8.71 -7.92 -1.69
CA LEU A 37 -7.97 -7.36 -0.57
C LEU A 37 -8.39 -5.92 -0.29
N VAL A 38 -8.75 -5.64 0.95
CA VAL A 38 -9.00 -4.29 1.47
C VAL A 38 -7.93 -3.95 2.51
N PRO A 39 -6.89 -3.17 2.15
CA PRO A 39 -5.87 -2.75 3.10
C PRO A 39 -6.38 -1.57 3.93
N GLY A 40 -6.36 -1.74 5.26
CA GLY A 40 -6.64 -0.68 6.21
C GLY A 40 -5.63 0.46 6.13
N GLN A 41 -6.11 1.67 6.36
CA GLN A 41 -5.34 2.90 6.38
C GLN A 41 -5.51 3.61 7.72
N VAL A 42 -4.54 4.46 8.07
CA VAL A 42 -4.70 5.35 9.23
C VAL A 42 -5.65 6.48 8.83
N GLU A 43 -6.81 6.60 9.48
CA GLU A 43 -7.90 7.51 9.08
C GLU A 43 -7.52 8.99 9.15
N ASP A 44 -6.54 9.35 9.97
CA ASP A 44 -6.00 10.73 10.09
C ASP A 44 -4.88 11.06 9.10
N ASP A 45 -4.53 10.14 8.19
CA ASP A 45 -3.46 10.33 7.21
C ASP A 45 -3.81 11.45 6.22
N ALA A 46 -2.81 12.29 5.90
CA ALA A 46 -2.98 13.39 4.95
C ALA A 46 -3.45 12.92 3.56
N SER A 47 -3.06 11.72 3.14
CA SER A 47 -3.53 11.11 1.89
C SER A 47 -5.03 10.82 1.89
N ILE A 48 -5.64 10.53 3.04
CA ILE A 48 -7.09 10.41 3.17
C ILE A 48 -7.70 11.81 3.18
N ARG A 49 -7.19 12.70 4.06
CA ARG A 49 -7.72 14.06 4.20
C ARG A 49 -7.80 14.84 2.89
N TYR A 50 -6.80 14.70 2.02
CA TYR A 50 -6.73 15.45 0.74
C TYR A 50 -7.05 14.60 -0.49
N GLY A 51 -7.13 13.28 -0.33
CA GLY A 51 -7.30 12.35 -1.45
C GLY A 51 -8.57 11.53 -1.40
N ALA A 52 -9.37 11.57 -0.34
CA ALA A 52 -10.57 10.76 -0.19
C ALA A 52 -11.82 11.65 0.03
N PRO A 53 -12.33 12.32 -1.02
CA PRO A 53 -13.43 13.29 -0.89
C PRO A 53 -14.80 12.65 -0.57
N GLY A 54 -14.93 11.32 -0.70
CA GLY A 54 -16.13 10.56 -0.32
C GLY A 54 -15.86 9.65 0.88
N ILE A 55 -15.62 8.36 0.61
CA ILE A 55 -15.30 7.38 1.64
C ILE A 55 -13.91 7.66 2.20
N ASN A 56 -13.84 7.96 3.50
CA ASN A 56 -12.59 8.32 4.20
C ASN A 56 -12.36 7.53 5.50
N ARG A 57 -13.13 6.46 5.73
CA ARG A 57 -13.00 5.56 6.87
C ARG A 57 -12.88 4.11 6.40
N ASN A 58 -12.19 3.28 7.19
CA ASN A 58 -11.97 1.88 6.81
C ASN A 58 -13.28 1.08 6.79
N LEU A 59 -14.16 1.30 7.77
CA LEU A 59 -15.45 0.60 7.85
C LEU A 59 -16.35 0.97 6.66
N ASP A 60 -16.37 2.24 6.26
CA ASP A 60 -17.17 2.71 5.14
C ASP A 60 -16.64 2.13 3.80
N LEU A 61 -15.32 2.00 3.67
CA LEU A 61 -14.71 1.29 2.56
C LEU A 61 -15.17 -0.18 2.53
N LEU A 62 -15.08 -0.89 3.65
CA LEU A 62 -15.52 -2.30 3.72
C LEU A 62 -17.00 -2.47 3.38
N LYS A 63 -17.87 -1.59 3.90
CA LYS A 63 -19.30 -1.55 3.56
C LYS A 63 -19.52 -1.40 2.06
N ALA A 64 -18.84 -0.45 1.42
CA ALA A 64 -18.97 -0.21 -0.01
C ALA A 64 -18.41 -1.36 -0.85
N VAL A 65 -17.30 -1.97 -0.42
CA VAL A 65 -16.71 -3.15 -1.08
C VAL A 65 -17.68 -4.33 -1.01
N ARG A 66 -18.21 -4.65 0.18
CA ARG A 66 -19.18 -5.73 0.36
C ARG A 66 -20.47 -5.50 -0.44
N ALA A 67 -21.01 -4.29 -0.41
CA ALA A 67 -22.23 -3.95 -1.14
C ALA A 67 -22.08 -4.09 -2.67
N SER A 68 -20.89 -3.79 -3.21
CA SER A 68 -20.62 -3.89 -4.65
C SER A 68 -20.12 -5.27 -5.09
N ASN A 69 -19.71 -6.13 -4.15
CA ASN A 69 -19.17 -7.46 -4.41
C ASN A 69 -19.76 -8.47 -3.40
N PRO A 70 -21.07 -8.75 -3.45
CA PRO A 70 -21.74 -9.58 -2.45
C PRO A 70 -21.13 -10.99 -2.34
N ASP A 71 -20.76 -11.57 -3.48
CA ASP A 71 -20.27 -12.96 -3.57
C ASP A 71 -18.74 -13.12 -3.50
N ALA A 72 -18.00 -12.01 -3.40
CA ALA A 72 -16.54 -12.05 -3.34
C ALA A 72 -16.05 -12.38 -1.92
N TYR A 73 -14.91 -13.07 -1.84
CA TYR A 73 -14.21 -13.29 -0.59
C TYR A 73 -13.37 -12.06 -0.23
N VAL A 74 -13.82 -11.28 0.74
CA VAL A 74 -13.23 -10.02 1.15
C VAL A 74 -12.26 -10.25 2.31
N VAL A 75 -10.99 -10.00 2.06
CA VAL A 75 -9.91 -10.04 3.06
C VAL A 75 -9.61 -8.63 3.51
N TYR A 76 -9.81 -8.34 4.79
CA TYR A 76 -9.38 -7.09 5.40
C TYR A 76 -7.98 -7.25 6.03
N LYS A 77 -7.05 -6.36 5.68
CA LYS A 77 -5.74 -6.30 6.33
C LYS A 77 -5.57 -4.96 7.06
N PRO A 78 -5.68 -4.92 8.40
CA PRO A 78 -5.51 -3.68 9.15
C PRO A 78 -4.13 -3.05 8.95
N HIS A 79 -4.04 -1.72 9.12
CA HIS A 79 -2.77 -1.00 8.99
C HIS A 79 -1.78 -1.40 10.10
N PRO A 80 -0.49 -1.65 9.80
CA PRO A 80 0.48 -2.11 10.81
C PRO A 80 0.67 -1.13 11.97
N ASP A 81 0.66 0.19 11.71
CA ASP A 81 0.77 1.20 12.78
C ASP A 81 -0.44 1.18 13.73
N VAL A 82 -1.63 0.74 13.28
CA VAL A 82 -2.83 0.59 14.13
C VAL A 82 -2.70 -0.69 14.95
N LEU A 83 -2.28 -1.80 14.34
CA LEU A 83 -2.03 -3.07 15.04
C LEU A 83 -0.95 -2.93 16.13
N ALA A 84 0.09 -2.14 15.86
CA ALA A 84 1.15 -1.87 16.82
C ALA A 84 0.76 -0.85 17.91
N GLY A 85 -0.48 -0.34 17.92
CA GLY A 85 -0.94 0.69 18.85
C GLY A 85 -0.26 2.05 18.69
N LEU A 86 0.47 2.27 17.59
CA LEU A 86 1.16 3.53 17.30
C LEU A 86 0.20 4.60 16.77
N ARG A 87 -0.98 4.18 16.31
CA ARG A 87 -2.06 5.03 15.81
C ARG A 87 -3.39 4.58 16.39
N LYS A 88 -4.34 5.54 16.47
CA LYS A 88 -5.70 5.26 16.94
C LYS A 88 -6.38 4.28 15.98
N LYS A 89 -7.16 3.37 16.55
CA LYS A 89 -8.10 2.54 15.81
C LYS A 89 -9.17 3.42 15.15
N GLY A 90 -9.71 2.94 14.04
CA GLY A 90 -10.86 3.59 13.40
C GLY A 90 -12.09 3.56 14.30
N GLN A 91 -13.07 4.38 13.99
CA GLN A 91 -14.36 4.32 14.70
C GLN A 91 -15.09 3.02 14.33
N GLN A 92 -15.69 2.37 15.34
CA GLN A 92 -16.50 1.16 15.18
C GLN A 92 -15.74 -0.02 14.54
N GLU A 93 -14.47 -0.20 14.90
CA GLU A 93 -13.63 -1.29 14.37
C GLU A 93 -14.21 -2.68 14.72
N GLU A 94 -15.01 -2.77 15.78
CA GLU A 94 -15.77 -3.97 16.15
C GLU A 94 -16.75 -4.46 15.07
N LEU A 95 -17.15 -3.58 14.14
CA LEU A 95 -18.06 -3.94 13.03
C LEU A 95 -17.33 -4.44 11.79
N VAL A 96 -16.00 -4.39 11.75
CA VAL A 96 -15.20 -4.79 10.57
C VAL A 96 -15.50 -6.22 10.13
N GLU A 97 -15.55 -7.14 11.09
CA GLU A 97 -15.80 -8.57 10.85
C GLU A 97 -17.19 -8.84 10.25
N SER A 98 -18.13 -7.90 10.35
CA SER A 98 -19.45 -8.02 9.72
C SER A 98 -19.43 -7.71 8.21
N TYR A 99 -18.35 -7.15 7.68
CA TYR A 99 -18.25 -6.71 6.28
C TYR A 99 -17.12 -7.38 5.49
N CYS A 100 -16.28 -8.20 6.12
CA CYS A 100 -15.26 -9.02 5.47
C CYS A 100 -15.39 -10.49 5.87
N ASP A 101 -14.90 -11.39 5.04
CA ASP A 101 -14.87 -12.83 5.36
C ASP A 101 -13.69 -13.16 6.28
N GLU A 102 -12.59 -12.40 6.20
CA GLU A 102 -11.38 -12.68 6.97
C GLU A 102 -10.58 -11.41 7.31
N VAL A 103 -10.05 -11.36 8.54
CA VAL A 103 -9.12 -10.31 8.98
C VAL A 103 -7.70 -10.88 9.08
N VAL A 104 -6.78 -10.41 8.24
CA VAL A 104 -5.41 -10.94 8.15
C VAL A 104 -4.37 -10.00 8.81
N LEU A 105 -3.91 -10.40 9.99
CA LEU A 105 -3.02 -9.57 10.83
C LEU A 105 -1.53 -9.74 10.47
N HIS A 106 -1.03 -10.98 10.46
CA HIS A 106 0.41 -11.28 10.53
C HIS A 106 1.05 -11.74 9.21
N VAL A 107 0.33 -11.62 8.09
CA VAL A 107 0.83 -11.99 6.77
C VAL A 107 1.37 -10.73 6.06
N PRO A 108 2.58 -10.77 5.49
CA PRO A 108 3.13 -9.67 4.69
C PRO A 108 2.21 -9.34 3.51
N ILE A 109 1.99 -8.06 3.26
CA ILE A 109 1.01 -7.64 2.24
C ILE A 109 1.39 -8.12 0.83
N ASN A 110 2.69 -8.19 0.51
CA ASN A 110 3.15 -8.70 -0.76
C ASN A 110 2.75 -10.18 -0.99
N ARG A 111 2.65 -10.99 0.06
CA ARG A 111 2.19 -12.39 -0.02
C ARG A 111 0.70 -12.50 -0.27
N LEU A 112 -0.08 -11.54 0.23
CA LEU A 112 -1.51 -11.45 -0.11
C LEU A 112 -1.69 -11.02 -1.56
N LEU A 113 -0.91 -10.03 -2.02
CA LEU A 113 -0.95 -9.57 -3.42
C LEU A 113 -0.59 -10.67 -4.43
N GLU A 114 0.08 -11.74 -4.02
CA GLU A 114 0.37 -12.90 -4.89
C GLU A 114 -0.87 -13.80 -5.11
N GLN A 115 -1.93 -13.65 -4.31
CA GLN A 115 -3.03 -14.62 -4.23
C GLN A 115 -4.44 -14.01 -4.35
N VAL A 116 -4.56 -12.67 -4.36
CA VAL A 116 -5.85 -11.97 -4.54
C VAL A 116 -6.07 -11.56 -6.00
N ASP A 117 -7.32 -11.35 -6.40
CA ASP A 117 -7.67 -10.95 -7.78
C ASP A 117 -7.77 -9.44 -7.93
N ALA A 118 -8.21 -8.76 -6.88
CA ALA A 118 -8.39 -7.31 -6.86
C ALA A 118 -8.00 -6.69 -5.52
N VAL A 119 -7.65 -5.40 -5.57
CA VAL A 119 -7.38 -4.60 -4.38
C VAL A 119 -8.26 -3.36 -4.39
N HIS A 120 -9.04 -3.18 -3.33
CA HIS A 120 -9.95 -2.04 -3.17
C HIS A 120 -9.39 -1.10 -2.12
N VAL A 121 -9.15 0.15 -2.50
CA VAL A 121 -8.43 1.14 -1.66
C VAL A 121 -9.16 2.47 -1.64
N MET A 122 -8.98 3.25 -0.57
CA MET A 122 -9.22 4.69 -0.65
C MET A 122 -8.03 5.32 -1.37
N THR A 123 -6.91 5.46 -0.67
CA THR A 123 -5.71 6.18 -1.17
C THR A 123 -4.40 5.46 -0.87
N SER A 124 -4.47 4.24 -0.33
CA SER A 124 -3.31 3.47 0.11
C SER A 124 -2.27 3.27 -0.99
N LEU A 125 -0.98 3.33 -0.66
CA LEU A 125 0.07 2.97 -1.61
C LEU A 125 -0.03 1.50 -2.07
N THR A 126 -0.68 0.64 -1.29
CA THR A 126 -0.94 -0.76 -1.68
C THR A 126 -1.62 -0.87 -3.05
N GLY A 127 -2.51 0.06 -3.41
CA GLY A 127 -3.12 0.06 -4.73
C GLY A 127 -2.09 0.25 -5.85
N PHE A 128 -1.09 1.11 -5.66
CA PHE A 128 0.02 1.22 -6.62
C PHE A 128 0.86 -0.05 -6.67
N GLU A 129 1.16 -0.66 -5.52
CA GLU A 129 1.89 -1.93 -5.45
C GLU A 129 1.15 -3.08 -6.15
N ALA A 130 -0.17 -3.08 -6.10
CA ALA A 130 -1.04 -4.02 -6.80
C ALA A 130 -0.99 -3.78 -8.32
N LEU A 131 -1.03 -2.53 -8.78
CA LEU A 131 -0.83 -2.19 -10.19
C LEU A 131 0.52 -2.68 -10.72
N LEU A 132 1.61 -2.53 -9.96
CA LEU A 132 2.92 -3.03 -10.38
C LEU A 132 2.91 -4.54 -10.71
N ARG A 133 2.07 -5.29 -9.99
CA ARG A 133 1.87 -6.75 -10.13
C ARG A 133 0.79 -7.14 -11.14
N GLY A 134 0.16 -6.16 -11.80
CA GLY A 134 -0.88 -6.41 -12.80
C GLY A 134 -2.24 -6.79 -12.22
N LEU A 135 -2.47 -6.54 -10.92
CA LEU A 135 -3.77 -6.77 -10.30
C LEU A 135 -4.77 -5.70 -10.68
N ARG A 136 -6.06 -6.06 -10.67
CA ARG A 136 -7.16 -5.10 -10.76
C ARG A 136 -7.19 -4.25 -9.49
N VAL A 137 -7.35 -2.94 -9.65
CA VAL A 137 -7.38 -1.99 -8.51
C VAL A 137 -8.60 -1.10 -8.63
N VAL A 138 -9.40 -1.04 -7.56
CA VAL A 138 -10.56 -0.17 -7.44
C VAL A 138 -10.25 0.95 -6.43
N CYS A 139 -10.41 2.20 -6.86
CA CYS A 139 -10.12 3.38 -6.04
C CYS A 139 -11.40 4.09 -5.62
N TYR A 140 -11.66 4.11 -4.31
CA TYR A 140 -12.73 4.87 -3.67
C TYR A 140 -12.30 6.29 -3.27
N GLY A 141 -10.99 6.57 -3.34
CA GLY A 141 -10.41 7.90 -3.29
C GLY A 141 -9.72 8.25 -4.62
N GLN A 142 -8.87 9.27 -4.57
CA GLN A 142 -8.11 9.82 -5.70
C GLN A 142 -6.59 9.82 -5.43
N PRO A 143 -5.98 8.65 -5.11
CA PRO A 143 -4.53 8.55 -4.95
C PRO A 143 -3.80 9.00 -6.22
N PHE A 144 -2.49 9.23 -6.14
CA PHE A 144 -1.72 9.77 -7.27
C PHE A 144 -1.79 8.91 -8.55
N TYR A 145 -2.06 7.61 -8.41
CA TYR A 145 -2.15 6.63 -9.48
C TYR A 145 -3.57 6.42 -10.04
N ALA A 146 -4.61 6.98 -9.43
CA ALA A 146 -5.98 6.94 -9.94
C ALA A 146 -6.19 7.91 -11.12
N GLY A 147 -7.22 7.75 -11.92
CA GLY A 147 -7.63 8.70 -12.98
C GLY A 147 -6.77 8.67 -14.24
N TRP A 148 -5.83 7.72 -14.36
CA TRP A 148 -4.97 7.55 -15.54
C TRP A 148 -5.41 6.41 -16.46
N GLY A 149 -6.58 5.80 -16.20
CA GLY A 149 -7.09 4.65 -16.94
C GLY A 149 -6.44 3.31 -16.58
N LEU A 150 -5.74 3.24 -15.44
CA LEU A 150 -5.11 2.03 -14.91
C LEU A 150 -5.90 1.40 -13.74
N THR A 151 -6.90 2.11 -13.23
CA THR A 151 -7.71 1.77 -12.06
C THR A 151 -9.19 1.94 -12.40
N ASP A 152 -10.04 1.21 -11.67
CA ASP A 152 -11.47 1.46 -11.65
C ASP A 152 -11.75 2.55 -10.60
N ASP A 153 -11.98 3.77 -11.04
CA ASP A 153 -12.15 4.92 -10.16
C ASP A 153 -13.63 5.17 -9.85
N ILE A 154 -14.01 5.04 -8.58
CA ILE A 154 -15.38 5.32 -8.11
C ILE A 154 -15.65 6.82 -8.13
N ILE A 155 -14.62 7.63 -7.90
CA ILE A 155 -14.70 9.09 -7.95
C ILE A 155 -13.87 9.57 -9.13
N ALA A 156 -14.54 10.16 -10.12
CA ALA A 156 -13.88 10.75 -11.27
C ALA A 156 -12.83 11.79 -10.85
N ALA A 157 -11.70 11.86 -11.57
CA ALA A 157 -10.64 12.83 -11.34
C ALA A 157 -10.55 13.81 -12.52
N PRO A 158 -11.36 14.89 -12.59
CA PRO A 158 -11.50 15.73 -13.80
C PRO A 158 -10.20 16.37 -14.30
N ARG A 159 -9.22 16.56 -13.41
CA ARG A 159 -7.90 17.12 -13.75
C ARG A 159 -6.98 16.13 -14.46
N ARG A 160 -7.29 14.83 -14.45
CA ARG A 160 -6.48 13.75 -15.05
C ARG A 160 -7.20 13.28 -16.32
N GLN A 161 -6.83 13.89 -17.45
CA GLN A 161 -7.47 13.64 -18.75
C GLN A 161 -6.66 12.70 -19.67
N ARG A 162 -5.43 12.37 -19.28
CA ARG A 162 -4.55 11.48 -20.06
C ARG A 162 -4.77 10.04 -19.63
N ARG A 163 -4.62 9.12 -20.59
CA ARG A 163 -4.42 7.70 -20.30
C ARG A 163 -2.92 7.40 -20.27
N LEU A 164 -2.47 6.67 -19.26
CA LEU A 164 -1.08 6.25 -19.12
C LEU A 164 -0.97 4.73 -19.25
N SER A 165 0.13 4.25 -19.81
CA SER A 165 0.57 2.89 -19.55
C SER A 165 1.15 2.78 -18.14
N LEU A 166 1.14 1.56 -17.58
CA LEU A 166 1.72 1.32 -16.26
C LEU A 166 3.20 1.76 -16.19
N ASP A 167 3.98 1.50 -17.25
CA ASP A 167 5.39 1.87 -17.28
C ASP A 167 5.59 3.40 -17.40
N GLN A 168 4.63 4.15 -17.96
CA GLN A 168 4.65 5.62 -17.93
C GLN A 168 4.42 6.14 -16.51
N LEU A 169 3.44 5.56 -15.80
CA LEU A 169 3.19 5.90 -14.39
C LEU A 169 4.40 5.57 -13.52
N VAL A 170 5.03 4.41 -13.73
CA VAL A 170 6.27 4.01 -13.02
C VAL A 170 7.40 5.00 -13.30
N ALA A 171 7.61 5.39 -14.56
CA ALA A 171 8.65 6.37 -14.90
C ALA A 171 8.43 7.70 -14.15
N GLY A 172 7.19 8.20 -14.12
CA GLY A 172 6.86 9.41 -13.38
C GLY A 172 7.06 9.25 -11.87
N ALA A 173 6.46 8.22 -11.28
CA ALA A 173 6.35 8.07 -9.83
C ALA A 173 7.61 7.53 -9.14
N LEU A 174 8.43 6.74 -9.82
CA LEU A 174 9.59 6.05 -9.23
C LEU A 174 10.93 6.44 -9.84
N ILE A 175 10.96 7.19 -10.94
CA ILE A 175 12.24 7.59 -11.58
C ILE A 175 12.40 9.10 -11.59
N LEU A 176 11.38 9.83 -12.04
CA LEU A 176 11.50 11.28 -12.27
C LEU A 176 11.10 12.12 -11.06
N TYR A 177 10.06 11.73 -10.33
CA TYR A 177 9.54 12.50 -9.22
C TYR A 177 10.38 12.42 -7.93
N PRO A 178 10.81 11.23 -7.45
CA PRO A 178 11.56 11.12 -6.21
C PRO A 178 13.07 11.32 -6.38
N THR A 179 13.72 11.80 -5.32
CA THR A 179 15.18 11.79 -5.20
C THR A 179 15.62 10.61 -4.34
N TYR A 180 16.63 9.87 -4.80
CA TYR A 180 17.21 8.73 -4.08
C TYR A 180 18.57 9.10 -3.49
N ILE A 181 18.80 8.65 -2.26
CA ILE A 181 20.07 8.80 -1.55
C ILE A 181 20.53 7.40 -1.15
N SER A 182 21.76 7.04 -1.49
CA SER A 182 22.39 5.77 -1.13
C SER A 182 22.60 5.71 0.38
N GLN A 183 22.18 4.62 1.01
CA GLN A 183 22.42 4.38 2.44
C GLN A 183 23.88 4.02 2.73
N MET A 184 24.60 3.53 1.72
CA MET A 184 26.01 3.17 1.84
C MET A 184 26.93 4.39 1.71
N THR A 185 26.62 5.31 0.79
CA THR A 185 27.52 6.43 0.45
C THR A 185 26.99 7.81 0.89
N SER A 186 25.72 7.92 1.30
CA SER A 186 25.04 9.18 1.57
C SER A 186 25.04 10.18 0.40
N ARG A 187 25.22 9.70 -0.84
CA ARG A 187 25.18 10.52 -2.07
C ARG A 187 23.90 10.26 -2.87
N TYR A 188 23.58 11.18 -3.78
CA TYR A 188 22.50 10.97 -4.74
C TYR A 188 22.76 9.70 -5.57
N THR A 189 21.70 8.95 -5.80
CA THR A 189 21.75 7.67 -6.51
C THR A 189 20.50 7.47 -7.36
N THR A 190 20.39 6.32 -8.01
CA THR A 190 19.25 5.93 -8.85
C THR A 190 18.27 5.03 -8.09
N PRO A 191 16.98 4.95 -8.52
CA PRO A 191 16.05 3.97 -7.96
C PRO A 191 16.54 2.53 -8.07
N GLU A 192 17.24 2.20 -9.16
CA GLU A 192 17.81 0.86 -9.37
C GLU A 192 18.86 0.53 -8.30
N GLN A 193 19.78 1.47 -8.03
CA GLN A 193 20.79 1.28 -7.00
C GLN A 193 20.18 1.25 -5.60
N ALA A 194 19.20 2.11 -5.32
CA ALA A 194 18.46 2.08 -4.06
C ALA A 194 17.76 0.73 -3.83
N LEU A 195 17.21 0.11 -4.89
CA LEU A 195 16.62 -1.21 -4.81
C LEU A 195 17.66 -2.30 -4.52
N GLU A 196 18.84 -2.25 -5.15
CA GLU A 196 19.93 -3.19 -4.86
C GLU A 196 20.43 -3.07 -3.42
N GLU A 197 20.58 -1.85 -2.90
CA GLU A 197 20.93 -1.63 -1.50
C GLU A 197 19.88 -2.19 -0.54
N LEU A 198 18.58 -2.03 -0.85
CA LEU A 198 17.49 -2.62 -0.06
C LEU A 198 17.52 -4.16 -0.09
N LYS A 199 17.80 -4.77 -1.25
CA LYS A 199 17.94 -6.22 -1.38
C LYS A 199 19.11 -6.74 -0.56
N LEU A 200 20.25 -6.05 -0.60
CA LEU A 200 21.43 -6.42 0.19
C LEU A 200 21.14 -6.31 1.69
N ALA A 201 20.56 -5.19 2.13
CA ALA A 201 20.20 -4.97 3.53
C ALA A 201 19.25 -6.06 4.07
N ARG A 202 18.29 -6.55 3.26
CA ARG A 202 17.42 -7.67 3.63
C ARG A 202 18.17 -9.00 3.79
N LYS A 203 19.18 -9.27 2.96
CA LYS A 203 19.98 -10.50 3.07
C LYS A 203 20.87 -10.48 4.32
N THR A 204 21.38 -9.31 4.69
CA THR A 204 22.31 -9.15 5.82
C THR A 204 21.59 -8.97 7.16
N ALA A 205 20.35 -8.49 7.14
CA ALA A 205 19.54 -8.39 8.35
C ALA A 205 19.09 -9.78 8.80
N ALA A 206 19.62 -10.27 9.93
CA ALA A 206 18.99 -11.34 10.69
C ALA A 206 17.51 -10.99 10.96
N PRO A 207 16.58 -11.95 11.07
CA PRO A 207 15.14 -11.71 11.18
C PRO A 207 14.83 -11.02 12.51
N THR A 208 14.99 -9.70 12.52
CA THR A 208 14.66 -8.85 13.65
C THR A 208 13.71 -7.80 13.14
N VAL A 209 12.56 -7.80 13.80
CA VAL A 209 11.42 -6.94 13.57
C VAL A 209 11.88 -5.51 13.31
N SER A 210 11.29 -4.89 12.29
CA SER A 210 11.40 -3.48 11.90
C SER A 210 11.23 -2.49 13.08
N GLY A 211 12.18 -2.46 13.99
CA GLY A 211 12.24 -1.59 15.16
C GLY A 211 13.01 -0.31 14.86
N TRP A 212 13.98 -0.36 13.95
CA TRP A 212 14.86 0.78 13.62
C TRP A 212 14.14 1.91 12.88
N VAL A 213 13.23 1.58 11.95
CA VAL A 213 12.39 2.59 11.27
C VAL A 213 11.42 3.22 12.28
N THR A 214 10.88 2.43 13.20
CA THR A 214 9.96 2.88 14.27
C THR A 214 10.67 3.76 15.30
N LEU A 215 11.89 3.40 15.69
CA LEU A 215 12.72 4.16 16.63
C LEU A 215 13.13 5.52 16.03
N ARG A 216 13.55 5.53 14.76
CA ARG A 216 13.92 6.77 14.05
C ARG A 216 12.72 7.71 13.88
N ARG A 217 11.52 7.17 13.65
CA ARG A 217 10.25 7.94 13.57
C ARG A 217 9.83 8.51 14.93
N LYS A 218 10.02 7.75 16.03
CA LYS A 218 9.75 8.22 17.41
C LYS A 218 10.69 9.35 17.82
N VAL A 219 11.99 9.22 17.52
CA VAL A 219 12.99 10.26 17.81
C VAL A 219 12.70 11.54 17.01
N LEU A 220 12.37 11.43 15.73
CA LEU A 220 12.01 12.59 14.90
C LEU A 220 10.70 13.26 15.35
N ALA A 221 9.71 12.49 15.82
CA ALA A 221 8.46 13.02 16.36
C ALA A 221 8.67 13.77 17.68
N LEU A 222 9.52 13.24 18.58
CA LEU A 222 9.89 13.90 19.84
C LEU A 222 10.68 15.21 19.61
N LEU A 223 11.58 15.22 18.63
CA LEU A 223 12.32 16.42 18.25
C LEU A 223 11.41 17.48 17.59
N ALA A 224 10.35 17.06 16.89
CA ALA A 224 9.36 17.95 16.29
C ALA A 224 8.33 18.50 17.30
N SER A 225 8.09 17.83 18.43
CA SER A 225 7.27 18.35 19.54
C SER A 225 8.07 19.28 20.46
N ALA A 226 9.37 19.01 20.65
CA ALA A 226 10.25 19.86 21.45
C ALA A 226 10.54 21.24 20.84
N ARG A 227 10.27 21.44 19.54
CA ARG A 227 10.41 22.72 18.84
C ARG A 227 9.13 23.58 18.79
N ARG A 228 8.05 23.15 19.46
CA ARG A 228 6.77 23.88 19.52
C ARG A 228 6.44 24.45 20.90
N HIS A 229 7.44 24.54 21.77
CA HIS A 229 7.36 25.25 23.05
C HIS A 229 8.42 26.34 23.09
#